data_AF-A0A164UWL7-F1
#
_entry.id   AF-A0A164UWL7-F1
#
_cell.length_a   1.000
_cell.length_b   1.000
_cell.length_c   1.000
_cell.angle_alpha   90.00
_cell.angle_beta   90.00
_cell.angle_gamma   90.00
#
_symmetry.space_group_name_H-M   'P 1'
#
loop_
_entity.id
_entity.type
_entity.pdbx_description
1 polymer ?
#
loop_
_entity_poly.entity_id
_entity_poly.type
_entity_poly.pdbx_seq_one_letter_code
_entity_poly.pdbx_strand_id
1 'polypeptide(L)'
;MFSGNHFYVICFNLKKITVEIIDNRSGDRVDTMYDGIPETMQENFGLYIAQQSPKKSMLLSNAPVQRLQMKWRTSNKNVDSGVFAMHHMETYMGYGLRNWECKFAAEVGIEQKRQLERARQIYATKIVYSGINFLKGQMTTEIKFVNQN
;
A
#
# COMPACT_ATOMS: atom_id res chain seq x y z
N MET A 1 -6.91 5.03 -19.65
CA MET A 1 -7.82 5.57 -18.60
C MET A 1 -7.64 4.69 -17.38
N PHE A 2 -6.95 5.17 -16.34
CA PHE A 2 -6.92 4.49 -15.05
C PHE A 2 -8.32 4.60 -14.43
N SER A 3 -8.96 3.48 -14.08
CA SER A 3 -10.19 3.46 -13.29
C SER A 3 -9.83 3.82 -11.83
N GLY A 4 -9.40 5.06 -11.66
CA GLY A 4 -8.72 5.57 -10.48
C GLY A 4 -9.67 5.72 -9.31
N ASN A 5 -9.53 4.84 -8.32
CA ASN A 5 -9.78 5.11 -6.90
C ASN A 5 -9.29 3.98 -5.98
N HIS A 6 -8.35 3.13 -6.43
CA HIS A 6 -7.80 2.05 -5.61
C HIS A 6 -6.28 2.13 -5.49
N PHE A 7 -5.79 2.12 -4.25
CA PHE A 7 -4.36 2.13 -3.94
C PHE A 7 -3.93 0.77 -3.38
N TYR A 8 -2.78 0.29 -3.84
CA TYR A 8 -2.13 -0.94 -3.36
C TYR A 8 -0.61 -0.78 -3.49
N VAL A 9 0.16 -1.70 -2.90
CA VAL A 9 1.63 -1.66 -2.91
C VAL A 9 2.18 -2.83 -3.70
N ILE A 10 3.23 -2.59 -4.49
CA ILE A 10 4.05 -3.64 -5.11
C ILE A 10 5.42 -3.61 -4.43
N CYS A 11 5.81 -4.72 -3.79
CA CYS A 11 7.10 -4.86 -3.14
C CYS A 11 8.05 -5.70 -4.01
N PHE A 12 9.14 -5.09 -4.47
CA PHE A 12 10.24 -5.77 -5.17
C PHE A 12 11.34 -6.14 -4.17
N ASN A 13 11.38 -7.40 -3.73
CA ASN A 13 12.38 -7.86 -2.76
C ASN A 13 13.60 -8.46 -3.46
N LEU A 14 14.66 -7.66 -3.62
CA LEU A 14 15.90 -8.08 -4.28
C LEU A 14 16.76 -9.06 -3.46
N LYS A 15 16.46 -9.26 -2.16
CA LYS A 15 17.17 -10.23 -1.31
C LYS A 15 16.58 -11.63 -1.45
N LYS A 16 15.25 -11.72 -1.47
CA LYS A 16 14.52 -12.99 -1.62
C LYS A 16 14.14 -13.32 -3.06
N ILE A 17 14.27 -12.34 -3.97
CA ILE A 17 13.83 -12.43 -5.36
C ILE A 17 12.33 -12.74 -5.42
N THR A 18 11.53 -11.82 -4.88
CA THR A 18 10.06 -11.91 -4.90
C THR A 18 9.44 -10.60 -5.35
N VAL A 19 8.29 -10.70 -6.03
CA VAL A 19 7.44 -9.57 -6.41
C VAL A 19 6.07 -9.76 -5.78
N GLU A 20 5.76 -8.94 -4.78
CA GLU A 20 4.60 -9.14 -3.91
C GLU A 20 3.62 -7.98 -4.06
N ILE A 21 2.40 -8.29 -4.49
CA ILE A 21 1.28 -7.37 -4.48
C ILE A 21 0.64 -7.42 -3.09
N ILE A 22 0.53 -6.25 -2.48
CA ILE A 22 -0.06 -6.04 -1.16
C ILE A 22 -1.31 -5.18 -1.36
N ASP A 23 -2.46 -5.85 -1.39
CA ASP A 23 -3.76 -5.25 -1.70
C ASP A 23 -4.78 -5.61 -0.61
N ASN A 24 -5.52 -4.62 -0.12
CA ASN A 24 -6.54 -4.82 0.89
C ASN A 24 -7.82 -5.48 0.36
N ARG A 25 -8.04 -5.61 -0.94
CA ARG A 25 -9.29 -6.22 -1.47
C ARG A 25 -9.39 -7.72 -1.20
N SER A 26 -10.49 -8.17 -0.60
CA SER A 26 -10.88 -9.58 -0.48
C SER A 26 -11.78 -9.99 -1.66
N GLY A 27 -11.21 -10.05 -2.86
CA GLY A 27 -11.92 -10.45 -4.08
C GLY A 27 -10.97 -10.80 -5.23
N ASP A 28 -11.56 -11.40 -6.27
CA ASP A 28 -11.08 -11.73 -7.63
C ASP A 28 -9.76 -12.51 -7.83
N ARG A 29 -9.68 -13.14 -9.00
CA ARG A 29 -8.45 -13.73 -9.54
C ARG A 29 -7.47 -12.60 -9.89
N VAL A 30 -6.18 -12.85 -9.66
CA VAL A 30 -5.11 -11.85 -9.82
C VAL A 30 -5.00 -11.35 -11.27
N ASP A 31 -5.35 -12.19 -12.24
CA ASP A 31 -5.23 -11.94 -13.69
C ASP A 31 -6.13 -10.81 -14.22
N THR A 32 -7.23 -10.47 -13.54
CA THR A 32 -8.16 -9.41 -13.98
C THR A 32 -8.12 -8.13 -13.14
N MET A 33 -7.46 -8.14 -11.98
CA MET A 33 -7.55 -7.02 -11.01
C MET A 33 -6.56 -5.89 -11.23
N TYR A 34 -5.46 -6.17 -11.93
CA TYR A 34 -4.30 -5.29 -11.98
C TYR A 34 -3.90 -4.88 -13.40
N ASP A 35 -4.61 -5.34 -14.42
CA ASP A 35 -4.44 -4.96 -15.84
C ASP A 35 -2.99 -5.03 -16.33
N GLY A 36 -2.21 -6.02 -15.86
CA GLY A 36 -0.79 -6.18 -16.23
C GLY A 36 0.16 -5.11 -15.67
N ILE A 37 -0.32 -4.21 -14.80
CA ILE A 37 0.48 -3.15 -14.19
C ILE A 37 1.65 -3.72 -13.37
N PRO A 38 1.47 -4.75 -12.51
CA PRO A 38 2.57 -5.31 -11.73
C PRO A 38 3.69 -5.88 -12.59
N GLU A 39 3.34 -6.60 -13.64
CA GLU A 39 4.28 -7.18 -14.62
C GLU A 39 5.02 -6.07 -15.38
N THR A 40 4.28 -5.05 -15.83
CA THR A 40 4.88 -3.87 -16.49
C THR A 40 5.85 -3.12 -15.56
N MET A 41 5.49 -2.98 -14.27
CA MET A 41 6.37 -2.36 -13.26
C MET A 41 7.59 -3.23 -12.97
N GLN A 42 7.42 -4.55 -12.91
CA GLN A 42 8.52 -5.52 -12.73
C GLN A 42 9.52 -5.47 -13.87
N GLU A 43 9.05 -5.43 -15.12
CA GLU A 43 9.90 -5.31 -16.30
C GLU A 43 10.70 -4.00 -16.28
N ASN A 44 10.02 -2.88 -16.06
CA ASN A 44 10.66 -1.56 -16.01
C ASN A 44 11.68 -1.45 -14.87
N PHE A 45 11.35 -1.97 -13.69
CA PHE A 45 12.28 -1.99 -12.56
C PHE A 45 13.46 -2.95 -12.81
N GLY A 46 13.20 -4.09 -13.48
CA GLY A 46 14.22 -5.02 -13.94
C GLY A 46 15.23 -4.37 -14.90
N LEU A 47 14.74 -3.61 -15.88
CA LEU A 47 15.58 -2.83 -16.81
C LEU A 47 16.42 -1.78 -16.06
N TYR A 48 15.81 -1.06 -15.12
CA TYR A 48 16.50 -0.06 -14.30
C TYR A 48 17.68 -0.66 -13.52
N ILE A 49 17.50 -1.81 -12.87
CA ILE A 49 18.57 -2.44 -12.08
C ILE A 49 19.57 -3.24 -12.91
N ALA A 50 19.31 -3.48 -14.21
CA ALA A 50 20.18 -4.30 -15.06
C ALA A 50 21.58 -3.71 -15.20
N GLN A 51 21.69 -2.37 -15.19
CA GLN A 51 22.97 -1.67 -15.22
C GLN A 51 23.84 -1.96 -13.98
N GLN A 52 23.21 -2.19 -12.83
CA GLN A 52 23.91 -2.44 -11.57
C GLN A 52 24.11 -3.95 -11.30
N SER A 53 23.15 -4.77 -11.71
CA SER A 53 23.21 -6.21 -11.49
C SER A 53 22.38 -6.97 -12.53
N PRO A 54 23.01 -7.36 -13.67
CA PRO A 54 22.35 -8.15 -14.70
C PRO A 54 21.77 -9.46 -14.15
N LYS A 55 22.49 -10.11 -13.22
CA LYS A 55 22.03 -11.33 -12.56
C LYS A 55 20.74 -11.11 -11.75
N LYS A 56 20.67 -10.05 -10.94
CA LYS A 56 19.45 -9.76 -10.16
C LYS A 56 18.30 -9.31 -11.04
N SER A 57 18.58 -8.56 -12.11
CA SER A 57 17.58 -8.20 -13.12
C SER A 57 16.95 -9.45 -13.72
N MET A 58 17.76 -10.38 -14.24
CA MET A 58 17.28 -11.64 -14.82
C MET A 58 16.48 -12.48 -13.81
N LEU A 59 16.96 -12.58 -12.56
CA LEU A 59 16.25 -13.31 -11.51
C LEU A 59 14.91 -12.65 -11.15
N LEU A 60 14.88 -11.33 -11.06
CA LEU A 60 13.67 -10.59 -10.75
C LEU A 60 12.65 -10.67 -11.88
N SER A 61 13.07 -10.56 -13.16
CA SER A 61 12.15 -10.67 -14.31
C SER A 61 11.47 -12.03 -14.41
N ASN A 62 12.10 -13.09 -13.88
CA ASN A 62 11.53 -14.44 -13.82
C ASN A 62 10.77 -14.71 -12.51
N ALA A 63 10.79 -13.79 -11.54
CA ALA A 63 10.10 -13.98 -10.27
C ALA A 63 8.58 -13.93 -10.47
N PRO A 64 7.81 -14.86 -9.88
CA PRO A 64 6.37 -14.81 -9.97
C PRO A 64 5.83 -13.58 -9.24
N VAL A 65 4.91 -12.87 -9.89
CA VAL A 65 4.11 -11.83 -9.24
C VAL A 65 3.04 -12.50 -8.39
N GLN A 66 3.07 -12.27 -7.07
CA GLN A 66 2.15 -12.92 -6.14
C GLN A 66 1.38 -11.91 -5.28
N ARG A 67 0.05 -12.06 -5.19
CA ARG A 67 -0.76 -11.30 -4.25
C ARG A 67 -0.78 -11.97 -2.88
N LEU A 68 -0.33 -11.24 -1.86
CA LEU A 68 -0.35 -11.72 -0.48
C LEU A 68 -1.78 -11.89 0.04
N GLN A 69 -2.09 -13.08 0.55
CA GLN A 69 -3.39 -13.42 1.13
C GLN A 69 -3.45 -13.04 2.63
N MET A 70 -3.54 -11.73 2.90
CA MET A 70 -3.61 -11.22 4.27
C MET A 70 -4.99 -11.47 4.90
N LYS A 71 -5.02 -11.68 6.22
CA LYS A 71 -6.26 -11.92 7.00
C LYS A 71 -7.14 -10.69 7.20
N TRP A 72 -6.58 -9.48 7.06
CA TRP A 72 -7.26 -8.19 7.25
C TRP A 72 -7.76 -7.57 5.93
N ARG A 73 -7.85 -8.36 4.85
CA ARG A 73 -8.46 -7.89 3.61
C ARG A 73 -9.96 -7.63 3.80
N THR A 74 -10.49 -6.77 2.97
CA THR A 74 -11.83 -6.19 3.05
C THR A 74 -12.56 -6.30 1.71
N SER A 75 -13.84 -6.63 1.80
CA SER A 75 -14.78 -6.71 0.68
C SER A 75 -15.44 -5.35 0.40
N ASN A 76 -15.24 -4.40 1.31
CA ASN A 76 -15.73 -3.05 1.21
C ASN A 76 -15.05 -2.30 0.06
N LYS A 77 -15.86 -1.75 -0.84
CA LYS A 77 -15.39 -1.07 -2.05
C LYS A 77 -14.87 0.33 -1.69
N ASN A 78 -13.54 0.44 -1.67
CA ASN A 78 -12.75 1.66 -1.92
C ASN A 78 -12.64 2.75 -0.84
N VAL A 79 -13.26 2.63 0.34
CA VAL A 79 -13.25 3.74 1.31
C VAL A 79 -11.90 3.95 2.05
N ASP A 80 -11.00 2.96 2.05
CA ASP A 80 -9.74 3.03 2.84
C ASP A 80 -8.48 2.46 2.16
N SER A 81 -8.50 2.23 0.84
CA SER A 81 -7.35 1.62 0.12
C SER A 81 -6.04 2.41 0.32
N GLY A 82 -6.12 3.75 0.34
CA GLY A 82 -4.97 4.60 0.66
C GLY A 82 -4.45 4.45 2.09
N VAL A 83 -5.34 4.27 3.07
CA VAL A 83 -4.95 4.04 4.48
C VAL A 83 -4.26 2.69 4.62
N PHE A 84 -4.80 1.65 3.98
CA PHE A 84 -4.15 0.34 3.92
C PHE A 84 -2.77 0.44 3.27
N ALA A 85 -2.66 1.07 2.09
CA ALA A 85 -1.40 1.20 1.38
C ALA A 85 -0.34 1.92 2.21
N MET A 86 -0.67 3.05 2.84
CA MET A 86 0.24 3.77 3.74
C MET A 86 0.69 2.89 4.92
N HIS A 87 -0.25 2.18 5.56
CA HIS A 87 0.06 1.32 6.69
C HIS A 87 0.90 0.09 6.30
N HIS A 88 0.64 -0.47 5.11
CA HIS A 88 1.43 -1.58 4.57
C HIS A 88 2.85 -1.14 4.26
N MET A 89 3.06 0.05 3.67
CA MET A 89 4.41 0.60 3.49
C MET A 89 5.13 0.85 4.82
N GLU A 90 4.41 1.21 5.88
CA GLU A 90 4.99 1.44 7.21
C GLU A 90 5.39 0.14 7.93
N THR A 91 4.65 -0.95 7.72
CA THR A 91 4.78 -2.18 8.52
C THR A 91 5.38 -3.36 7.79
N TYR A 92 5.32 -3.40 6.45
CA TYR A 92 5.82 -4.53 5.69
C TYR A 92 7.32 -4.41 5.41
N MET A 93 8.08 -5.38 5.93
CA MET A 93 9.55 -5.40 5.83
C MET A 93 10.09 -6.51 4.90
N GLY A 94 9.26 -7.08 4.02
CA GLY A 94 9.69 -8.12 3.08
C GLY A 94 9.91 -9.52 3.70
N TYR A 95 9.45 -9.74 4.94
CA TYR A 95 9.61 -11.02 5.64
C TYR A 95 8.53 -12.06 5.30
N GLY A 96 7.57 -11.73 4.43
CA GLY A 96 6.43 -12.58 4.09
C GLY A 96 5.33 -12.56 5.17
N LEU A 97 4.19 -13.17 4.87
CA LEU A 97 2.97 -13.10 5.69
C LEU A 97 3.12 -13.62 7.13
N ARG A 98 3.87 -14.71 7.33
CA ARG A 98 4.00 -15.38 8.64
C ARG A 98 4.60 -14.48 9.72
N ASN A 99 5.44 -13.52 9.32
CA ASN A 99 6.17 -12.64 10.23
C ASN A 99 5.68 -11.19 10.14
N TRP A 100 4.51 -10.95 9.52
CA TRP A 100 4.01 -9.61 9.31
C TRP A 100 2.89 -9.25 10.29
N GLU A 101 3.26 -8.42 11.26
CA GLU A 101 2.34 -7.83 12.22
C GLU A 101 1.76 -6.51 11.70
N CYS A 102 0.73 -6.59 10.86
CA CYS A 102 0.04 -5.42 10.29
C CYS A 102 -0.88 -4.71 11.30
N LYS A 103 -1.17 -5.30 12.47
CA LYS A 103 -2.02 -4.72 13.53
C LYS A 103 -3.49 -4.39 13.15
N PHE A 104 -3.88 -4.54 11.89
CA PHE A 104 -5.29 -4.51 11.50
C PHE A 104 -5.98 -5.84 11.79
N ALA A 105 -7.15 -5.75 12.41
CA ALA A 105 -8.06 -6.86 12.62
C ALA A 105 -8.60 -7.39 11.27
N ALA A 106 -9.11 -8.62 11.28
CA ALA A 106 -9.91 -9.14 10.17
C ALA A 106 -11.17 -8.27 9.98
N GLU A 107 -11.78 -8.32 8.79
CA GLU A 107 -13.08 -7.67 8.51
C GLU A 107 -14.23 -8.42 9.22
N VAL A 108 -14.20 -8.42 10.56
CA VAL A 108 -15.20 -9.03 11.43
C VAL A 108 -15.57 -8.03 12.51
N GLY A 109 -16.83 -7.66 12.56
CA GLY A 109 -17.34 -6.66 13.51
C GLY A 109 -16.78 -5.26 13.25
N ILE A 110 -16.68 -4.44 14.31
CA ILE A 110 -16.39 -3.01 14.21
C ILE A 110 -14.92 -2.64 14.40
N GLU A 111 -14.08 -3.59 14.82
CA GLU A 111 -12.72 -3.29 15.28
C GLU A 111 -11.82 -2.80 14.13
N GLN A 112 -11.83 -3.49 12.99
CA GLN A 112 -11.06 -3.07 11.82
C GLN A 112 -11.46 -1.65 11.38
N LYS A 113 -12.76 -1.34 11.36
CA LYS A 113 -13.26 -0.01 11.01
C LYS A 113 -12.72 1.06 11.96
N ARG A 114 -12.75 0.83 13.28
CA ARG A 114 -12.18 1.76 14.28
C ARG A 114 -10.67 1.97 14.09
N GLN A 115 -9.94 0.90 13.78
CA GLN A 115 -8.50 0.97 13.53
C GLN A 115 -8.19 1.77 12.26
N LEU A 116 -8.97 1.58 11.19
CA LEU A 116 -8.85 2.35 9.95
C LEU A 116 -9.19 3.83 10.16
N GLU A 117 -10.26 4.15 10.88
CA GLU A 117 -10.62 5.52 11.24
C GLU A 117 -9.51 6.21 12.04
N ARG A 118 -8.94 5.52 13.03
CA ARG A 118 -7.81 6.02 13.82
C ARG A 118 -6.57 6.23 12.96
N ALA A 119 -6.23 5.27 12.09
CA ALA A 119 -5.09 5.38 11.19
C ALA A 119 -5.27 6.57 10.23
N ARG A 120 -6.49 6.76 9.68
CA ARG A 120 -6.83 7.90 8.83
C ARG A 120 -6.61 9.24 9.54
N GLN A 121 -7.07 9.37 10.78
CA GLN A 121 -6.85 10.57 11.60
C GLN A 121 -5.35 10.83 11.83
N ILE A 122 -4.58 9.78 12.17
CA ILE A 122 -3.14 9.88 12.39
C ILE A 122 -2.42 10.32 11.11
N TYR A 123 -2.71 9.69 9.97
CA TYR A 123 -2.07 10.03 8.70
C TYR A 123 -2.44 11.42 8.24
N ALA A 124 -3.72 11.81 8.30
CA ALA A 124 -4.15 13.17 7.97
C ALA A 124 -3.45 14.22 8.84
N THR A 125 -3.37 13.98 10.16
CA THR A 125 -2.66 14.85 11.10
C THR A 125 -1.17 14.96 10.72
N LYS A 126 -0.50 13.83 10.50
CA LYS A 126 0.92 13.81 10.11
C LYS A 126 1.16 14.60 8.82
N ILE A 127 0.31 14.44 7.80
CA ILE A 127 0.42 15.15 6.52
C ILE A 127 0.21 16.66 6.72
N VAL A 128 -0.88 17.05 7.37
CA VAL A 128 -1.23 18.46 7.60
C VAL A 128 -0.13 19.20 8.36
N TYR A 129 0.35 18.63 9.46
CA TYR A 129 1.32 19.26 10.34
C TYR A 129 2.78 19.02 9.91
N SER A 130 3.02 18.26 8.85
CA SER A 130 4.36 17.96 8.35
C SER A 130 5.13 19.23 7.99
N GLY A 131 6.41 19.29 8.34
CA GLY A 131 7.29 20.42 7.99
C GLY A 131 7.49 20.60 6.48
N ILE A 132 7.30 19.53 5.69
CA ILE A 132 7.42 19.57 4.23
C ILE A 132 6.10 19.95 3.52
N ASN A 133 5.00 20.08 4.26
CA ASN A 133 3.73 20.49 3.69
C ASN A 133 3.74 22.01 3.45
N PHE A 134 3.89 22.42 2.20
CA PHE A 134 3.85 23.83 1.80
C PHE A 134 2.54 24.53 2.18
N LEU A 135 1.44 23.79 2.31
CA LEU A 135 0.12 24.31 2.69
C LEU A 135 -0.13 24.28 4.21
N LYS A 136 0.85 23.89 5.02
CA LYS A 136 0.71 23.76 6.48
C LYS A 136 0.15 25.02 7.15
N GLY A 137 0.65 26.20 6.78
CA GLY A 137 0.20 27.47 7.37
C GLY A 137 -1.29 27.73 7.13
N GLN A 138 -1.76 27.51 5.89
CA GLN A 138 -3.17 27.65 5.54
C GLN A 138 -4.03 26.61 6.25
N MET A 139 -3.68 25.32 6.14
CA MET A 139 -4.48 24.23 6.72
C MET A 139 -4.60 24.33 8.24
N THR A 140 -3.51 24.69 8.93
CA THR A 140 -3.55 24.86 10.40
C THR A 140 -4.36 26.07 10.84
N THR A 141 -4.48 27.09 9.99
CA THR A 141 -5.36 28.24 10.22
C THR A 141 -6.82 27.83 10.07
N GLU A 142 -7.18 27.15 8.98
CA GLU A 142 -8.53 26.65 8.74
C GLU A 142 -9.02 25.72 9.86
N ILE A 143 -8.16 24.81 10.34
CA ILE A 143 -8.49 23.91 11.47
C ILE A 143 -8.83 24.68 12.74
N LYS A 144 -8.11 25.77 13.04
CA LYS A 144 -8.41 26.61 14.21
C LYS A 144 -9.77 27.30 14.09
N PHE A 145 -10.14 27.76 12.89
CA PHE A 145 -11.44 28.35 12.63
C PHE A 145 -12.58 27.36 12.77
N VAL A 146 -12.42 26.11 12.33
CA VAL A 146 -13.43 25.06 12.50
C VAL A 146 -13.66 24.73 13.97
N ASN A 147 -12.60 24.71 14.80
CA ASN A 147 -12.72 24.38 16.23
C ASN A 147 -13.25 25.52 17.11
N GLN A 148 -13.50 26.69 16.54
CA GLN A 148 -14.03 27.87 17.26
C GLN A 148 -15.52 28.14 16.97
N ASN A 149 -16.13 27.37 16.05
CA ASN A 149 -17.55 27.41 15.71
C ASN A 149 -18.22 26.06 16.03
#